data_AF-A0A7S1JT54-F1
#
_entry.id   AF-A0A7S1JT54-F1
#
_cell.length_a   1.000
_cell.length_b   1.000
_cell.length_c   1.000
_cell.angle_alpha   90.00
_cell.angle_beta   90.00
_cell.angle_gamma   90.00
#
_symmetry.space_group_name_H-M   'P 1'
#
loop_
_entity.id
_entity.type
_entity.pdbx_description
1 polymer ?
#
loop_
_entity_poly.entity_id
_entity_poly.type
_entity_poly.pdbx_seq_one_letter_code
_entity_poly.pdbx_strand_id
1 'polypeptide(L)'
;ATTRSSCEFADKERRFAESRDHEEEMRAQERQREMYIQLHAQLEDEINVLRGKKQSLEDAIQKQTDENVIIVDELLQQGARNEQRRAEISALNDDINRYRQEKTALQARQQALHVSTHGLTAEKQSLIESLERLTVQKRQALQHQQELEEQLRDLMAQSGKSGGLVAYHQTDQWSANNISSIGIDPARCRPLDIQGLPECAGLRGFYTASTEEIASGKAMRYGWMVKVELKLGRVKEIFTRKPRDLPKSESLSSEYTFTSPSRGQFDSLILQRRNGLEFITTRPDQVIRLEDYQYPRPH
;
A
#
# COMPACT_ATOMS: atom_id res chain seq x y z
N ALA A 1 134.50 96.43 39.61
CA ALA A 1 134.62 95.20 38.80
C ALA A 1 133.54 94.20 39.24
N THR A 2 132.27 94.52 38.99
CA THR A 2 131.12 93.87 39.66
C THR A 2 129.93 93.61 38.74
N THR A 3 130.09 93.77 37.42
CA THR A 3 129.02 93.67 36.42
C THR A 3 129.11 92.45 35.48
N ARG A 4 130.23 91.72 35.44
CA ARG A 4 130.38 90.48 34.66
C ARG A 4 129.89 89.21 35.37
N SER A 5 129.97 89.17 36.71
CA SER A 5 129.56 88.01 37.53
C SER A 5 128.03 87.84 37.62
N SER A 6 127.27 88.94 37.56
CA SER A 6 125.80 88.92 37.63
C SER A 6 125.13 88.37 36.36
N CYS A 7 125.80 88.45 35.21
CA CYS A 7 125.25 88.00 33.93
C CYS A 7 125.42 86.48 33.73
N GLU A 8 126.57 85.93 34.15
CA GLU A 8 126.81 84.47 34.12
C GLU A 8 125.96 83.70 35.14
N PHE A 9 125.63 84.32 36.28
CA PHE A 9 124.72 83.74 37.27
C PHE A 9 123.27 83.70 36.74
N ALA A 10 122.80 84.79 36.14
CA ALA A 10 121.47 84.86 35.53
C ALA A 10 121.32 83.88 34.34
N ASP A 11 122.37 83.70 33.53
CA ASP A 11 122.34 82.77 32.39
C ASP A 11 122.39 81.29 32.85
N LYS A 12 123.07 81.00 33.96
CA LYS A 12 123.01 79.67 34.61
C LYS A 12 121.64 79.42 35.25
N GLU A 13 121.10 80.36 36.01
CA GLU A 13 119.75 80.25 36.59
C GLU A 13 118.68 80.06 35.51
N ARG A 14 118.81 80.76 34.38
CA ARG A 14 117.92 80.58 33.23
C ARG A 14 118.02 79.19 32.61
N ARG A 15 119.22 78.65 32.40
CA ARG A 15 119.40 77.27 31.90
C ARG A 15 118.93 76.22 32.89
N PHE A 16 119.06 76.45 34.19
CA PHE A 16 118.50 75.58 35.23
C PHE A 16 116.97 75.63 35.26
N ALA A 17 116.37 76.82 35.06
CA ALA A 17 114.93 76.98 34.93
C ALA A 17 114.40 76.31 33.64
N GLU A 18 115.03 76.54 32.48
CA GLU A 18 114.67 75.90 31.22
C GLU A 18 114.85 74.37 31.28
N SER A 19 115.87 73.87 31.99
CA SER A 19 116.05 72.43 32.23
C SER A 19 114.99 71.87 33.18
N ARG A 20 114.57 72.61 34.21
CA ARG A 20 113.48 72.20 35.11
C ARG A 20 112.13 72.21 34.39
N ASP A 21 111.88 73.24 33.58
CA ASP A 21 110.66 73.36 32.78
C ASP A 21 110.57 72.22 31.76
N HIS A 22 111.68 71.88 31.10
CA HIS A 22 111.74 70.73 30.19
C HIS A 22 111.56 69.40 30.93
N GLU A 23 112.13 69.24 32.12
CA GLU A 23 111.94 68.02 32.92
C GLU A 23 110.49 67.90 33.44
N GLU A 24 109.87 69.02 33.82
CA GLU A 24 108.45 69.08 34.20
C GLU A 24 107.53 68.80 33.01
N GLU A 25 107.88 69.26 31.81
CA GLU A 25 107.20 68.95 30.55
C GLU A 25 107.31 67.46 30.20
N MET A 26 108.51 66.86 30.31
CA MET A 26 108.72 65.44 30.10
C MET A 26 107.93 64.59 31.11
N ARG A 27 107.91 64.98 32.39
CA ARG A 27 107.09 64.32 33.42
C ARG A 27 105.59 64.51 33.19
N ALA A 28 105.14 65.60 32.56
CA ALA A 28 103.74 65.80 32.17
C ALA A 28 103.37 64.90 30.98
N GLN A 29 104.25 64.79 29.99
CA GLN A 29 104.08 63.90 28.83
C GLN A 29 104.09 62.42 29.25
N GLU A 30 104.96 62.01 30.17
CA GLU A 30 104.98 60.66 30.73
C GLU A 30 103.67 60.33 31.45
N ARG A 31 103.17 61.24 32.30
CA ARG A 31 101.87 61.07 32.98
C ARG A 31 100.70 60.96 31.99
N GLN A 32 100.70 61.77 30.92
CA GLN A 32 99.70 61.64 29.85
C GLN A 32 99.82 60.29 29.14
N ARG A 33 101.04 59.85 28.81
CA ARG A 33 101.28 58.56 28.15
C ARG A 33 100.82 57.40 29.03
N GLU A 34 101.12 57.42 30.32
CA GLU A 34 100.66 56.42 31.29
C GLU A 34 99.12 56.39 31.38
N MET A 35 98.48 57.55 31.42
CA MET A 35 97.02 57.66 31.41
C MET A 35 96.42 57.07 30.12
N TYR A 36 97.00 57.35 28.95
CA TYR A 36 96.56 56.77 27.68
C TYR A 36 96.74 55.25 27.64
N ILE A 37 97.84 54.72 28.18
CA ILE A 37 98.07 53.27 28.27
C ILE A 37 97.02 52.62 29.17
N GLN A 38 96.71 53.20 30.33
CA GLN A 38 95.68 52.69 31.23
C GLN A 38 94.28 52.73 30.58
N LEU A 39 93.94 53.83 29.90
CA LEU A 39 92.68 53.93 29.18
C LEU A 39 92.58 52.91 28.04
N HIS A 40 93.67 52.68 27.31
CA HIS A 40 93.72 51.67 26.26
C HIS A 40 93.49 50.27 26.83
N ALA A 41 94.15 49.93 27.94
CA ALA A 41 93.95 48.65 28.62
C ALA A 41 92.49 48.48 29.09
N GLN A 42 91.88 49.52 29.66
CA GLN A 42 90.47 49.50 30.06
C GLN A 42 89.52 49.29 28.87
N LEU A 43 89.76 49.99 27.75
CA LEU A 43 88.96 49.83 26.54
C LEU A 43 89.13 48.44 25.92
N GLU A 44 90.34 47.87 25.95
CA GLU A 44 90.59 46.50 25.50
C GLU A 44 89.84 45.47 26.36
N ASP A 45 89.84 45.65 27.68
CA ASP A 45 89.08 44.80 28.60
C ASP A 45 87.57 44.90 28.33
N GLU A 46 87.04 46.12 28.16
CA GLU A 46 85.63 46.32 27.79
C GLU A 46 85.28 45.69 26.44
N ILE A 47 86.12 45.84 25.42
CA ILE A 47 85.94 45.21 24.12
C ILE A 47 85.91 43.69 24.27
N ASN A 48 86.78 43.10 25.08
CA ASN A 48 86.81 41.66 25.31
C ASN A 48 85.55 41.17 26.04
N VAL A 49 85.07 41.90 27.04
CA VAL A 49 83.79 41.60 27.72
C VAL A 49 82.61 41.68 26.75
N LEU A 50 82.57 42.72 25.91
CA LEU A 50 81.52 42.90 24.91
C LEU A 50 81.56 41.81 23.84
N ARG A 51 82.75 41.38 23.40
CA ARG A 51 82.91 40.22 22.49
C ARG A 51 82.38 38.94 23.12
N GLY A 52 82.69 38.69 24.39
CA GLY A 52 82.17 37.52 25.12
C GLY A 52 80.64 37.54 25.20
N LYS A 53 80.05 38.69 25.57
CA LYS A 53 78.58 38.86 25.61
C LYS A 53 77.94 38.69 24.24
N LYS A 54 78.56 39.22 23.17
CA LYS A 54 78.10 39.05 21.80
C LYS A 54 78.05 37.57 21.42
N GLN A 55 79.12 36.82 21.68
CA GLN A 55 79.16 35.38 21.38
C GLN A 55 78.06 34.61 22.14
N SER A 56 77.88 34.87 23.43
CA SER A 56 76.83 34.22 24.22
C SER A 56 75.42 34.53 23.71
N LEU A 57 75.17 35.73 23.20
CA LEU A 57 73.90 36.09 22.57
C LEU A 57 73.71 35.37 21.23
N GLU A 58 74.76 35.28 20.41
CA GLU A 58 74.72 34.53 19.14
C GLU A 58 74.42 33.05 19.39
N ASP A 59 75.07 32.44 20.39
CA ASP A 59 74.82 31.05 20.79
C ASP A 59 73.38 30.84 21.30
N ALA A 60 72.85 31.80 22.09
CA ALA A 60 71.47 31.75 22.59
C ALA A 60 70.43 31.91 21.46
N ILE A 61 70.68 32.81 20.51
CA ILE A 61 69.83 32.99 19.32
C ILE A 61 69.84 31.73 18.47
N GLN A 62 71.00 31.12 18.25
CA GLN A 62 71.10 29.88 17.48
C GLN A 62 70.31 28.75 18.16
N LYS A 63 70.51 28.57 19.47
CA LYS A 63 69.78 27.57 20.26
C LYS A 63 68.26 27.78 20.17
N GLN A 64 67.79 29.02 20.32
CA GLN A 64 66.37 29.33 20.22
C GLN A 64 65.82 29.11 18.79
N THR A 65 66.65 29.36 17.77
CA THR A 65 66.29 29.11 16.37
C THR A 65 66.11 27.62 16.12
N ASP A 66 67.04 26.79 16.61
CA ASP A 66 66.97 25.33 16.47
C ASP A 66 65.75 24.75 17.21
N GLU A 67 65.46 25.24 18.42
CA GLU A 67 64.26 24.85 19.18
C GLU A 67 62.95 25.26 18.46
N ASN A 68 62.90 26.46 17.89
CA ASN A 68 61.73 26.93 17.14
C ASN A 68 61.46 26.10 15.88
N VAL A 69 62.51 25.62 15.19
CA VAL A 69 62.35 24.74 14.02
C VAL A 69 61.64 23.44 14.41
N ILE A 70 62.05 22.82 15.52
CA ILE A 70 61.42 21.58 16.02
C ILE A 70 59.94 21.82 16.34
N ILE A 71 59.62 22.92 17.05
CA ILE A 71 58.24 23.26 17.41
C ILE A 71 57.38 23.48 16.15
N VAL A 72 57.90 24.18 15.14
CA VAL A 72 57.18 24.41 13.89
C VAL A 72 56.90 23.09 13.17
N ASP A 73 57.86 22.18 13.10
CA ASP A 73 57.67 20.87 12.49
C ASP A 73 56.60 20.03 13.23
N GLU A 74 56.61 20.04 14.56
CA GLU A 74 55.59 19.37 15.36
C GLU A 74 54.19 19.94 15.11
N LEU A 75 54.06 21.27 15.03
CA LEU A 75 52.79 21.95 14.73
C LEU A 75 52.28 21.63 13.32
N LEU A 76 53.17 21.55 12.32
CA LEU A 76 52.82 21.16 10.96
C LEU A 76 52.33 19.71 10.91
N GLN A 77 53.02 18.79 11.58
CA GLN A 77 52.57 17.40 11.68
C GLN A 77 51.23 17.27 12.41
N GLN A 78 51.02 18.05 13.47
CA GLN A 78 49.75 18.08 14.17
C GLN A 78 48.63 18.65 13.30
N GLY A 79 48.91 19.68 12.50
CA GLY A 79 48.00 20.25 11.51
C GLY A 79 47.53 19.18 10.51
N ALA A 80 48.47 18.46 9.89
CA ALA A 80 48.17 17.39 8.95
C ALA A 80 47.31 16.27 9.58
N ARG A 81 47.63 15.85 10.82
CA ARG A 81 46.82 14.85 11.55
C ARG A 81 45.42 15.34 11.85
N ASN A 82 45.26 16.63 12.18
CA ASN A 82 43.95 17.22 12.45
C ASN A 82 43.10 17.32 11.19
N GLU A 83 43.69 17.66 10.05
CA GLU A 83 43.00 17.64 8.75
C GLU A 83 42.51 16.24 8.40
N GLN A 84 43.37 15.22 8.57
CA GLN A 84 42.98 13.83 8.36
C GLN A 84 41.81 13.42 9.25
N ARG A 85 41.87 13.72 10.56
CA ARG A 85 40.76 13.43 11.50
C ARG A 85 39.47 14.15 11.11
N ARG A 86 39.56 15.40 10.62
CA ARG A 86 38.38 16.14 10.15
C ARG A 86 37.75 15.46 8.93
N ALA A 87 38.57 14.97 8.00
CA ALA A 87 38.08 14.21 6.84
C ALA A 87 37.40 12.90 7.28
N GLU A 88 38.00 12.16 8.22
CA GLU A 88 37.42 10.93 8.79
C GLU A 88 36.08 11.20 9.51
N ILE A 89 36.00 12.26 10.32
CA ILE A 89 34.74 12.67 10.97
C ILE A 89 33.68 13.03 9.93
N SER A 90 34.05 13.72 8.86
CA SER A 90 33.13 14.05 7.78
C SER A 90 32.56 12.79 7.12
N ALA A 91 33.43 11.83 6.76
CA ALA A 91 33.01 10.58 6.14
C ALA A 91 32.09 9.76 7.07
N LEU A 92 32.41 9.68 8.36
CA LEU A 92 31.56 8.99 9.34
C LEU A 92 30.20 9.67 9.51
N ASN A 93 30.13 11.00 9.43
CA ASN A 93 28.86 11.72 9.48
C ASN A 93 27.99 11.44 8.24
N ASP A 94 28.60 11.34 7.06
CA ASP A 94 27.90 10.97 5.83
C ASP A 94 27.32 9.55 5.93
N ASP A 95 28.09 8.60 6.46
CA ASP A 95 27.63 7.24 6.72
C ASP A 95 26.48 7.19 7.74
N ILE A 96 26.58 7.93 8.85
CA ILE A 96 25.51 8.04 9.85
C ILE A 96 24.22 8.58 9.20
N ASN A 97 24.34 9.60 8.35
CA ASN A 97 23.19 10.15 7.65
C ASN A 97 22.57 9.14 6.68
N ARG A 98 23.38 8.37 5.95
CA ARG A 98 22.91 7.27 5.10
C ARG A 98 22.16 6.21 5.91
N TYR A 99 22.72 5.77 7.04
CA TYR A 99 22.06 4.78 7.92
C TYR A 99 20.75 5.31 8.50
N ARG A 100 20.68 6.61 8.86
CA ARG A 100 19.43 7.23 9.33
C ARG A 100 18.37 7.22 8.24
N GLN A 101 18.72 7.57 7.01
CA GLN A 101 17.81 7.54 5.87
C GLN A 101 17.30 6.12 5.58
N GLU A 102 18.20 5.13 5.56
CA GLU A 102 17.84 3.73 5.35
C GLU A 102 16.91 3.21 6.45
N LYS A 103 17.19 3.54 7.71
CA LYS A 103 16.33 3.18 8.85
C LYS A 103 14.93 3.76 8.69
N THR A 104 14.80 5.03 8.32
CA THR A 104 13.49 5.66 8.09
C THR A 104 12.75 5.00 6.91
N ALA A 105 13.45 4.68 5.82
CA ALA A 105 12.86 3.97 4.68
C ALA A 105 12.37 2.56 5.04
N LEU A 106 13.15 1.82 5.83
CA LEU A 106 12.78 0.49 6.32
C LEU A 106 11.56 0.54 7.25
N GLN A 107 11.49 1.52 8.15
CA GLN A 107 10.33 1.72 9.03
C GLN A 107 9.06 2.04 8.22
N ALA A 108 9.16 2.92 7.22
CA ALA A 108 8.05 3.22 6.32
C ALA A 108 7.58 1.97 5.55
N ARG A 109 8.53 1.15 5.05
CA ARG A 109 8.22 -0.10 4.37
C ARG A 109 7.55 -1.12 5.30
N GLN A 110 8.01 -1.23 6.55
CA GLN A 110 7.40 -2.11 7.55
C GLN A 110 5.96 -1.71 7.86
N GLN A 111 5.68 -0.41 8.02
CA GLN A 111 4.33 0.09 8.22
C GLN A 111 3.42 -0.21 7.01
N ALA A 112 3.91 0.03 5.79
CA ALA A 112 3.17 -0.27 4.57
C ALA A 112 2.84 -1.77 4.44
N LEU A 113 3.81 -2.63 4.74
CA LEU A 113 3.61 -4.08 4.74
C LEU A 113 2.58 -4.50 5.80
N HIS A 114 2.65 -3.94 7.02
CA HIS A 114 1.71 -4.25 8.08
C HIS A 114 0.26 -3.90 7.68
N VAL A 115 0.03 -2.71 7.11
CA VAL A 115 -1.28 -2.30 6.58
C VAL A 115 -1.76 -3.24 5.49
N SER A 116 -0.89 -3.61 4.54
CA SER A 116 -1.24 -4.55 3.47
C SER A 116 -1.61 -5.92 4.01
N THR A 117 -0.88 -6.46 5.00
CA THR A 117 -1.18 -7.77 5.57
C THR A 117 -2.51 -7.79 6.31
N HIS A 118 -2.86 -6.72 7.04
CA HIS A 118 -4.18 -6.60 7.67
C HIS A 118 -5.32 -6.45 6.66
N GLY A 119 -5.08 -5.74 5.55
CA GLY A 119 -6.05 -5.67 4.46
C GLY A 119 -6.34 -7.06 3.85
N LEU A 120 -5.29 -7.83 3.57
CA LEU A 120 -5.41 -9.17 3.00
C LEU A 120 -6.09 -10.17 3.95
N THR A 121 -5.83 -10.08 5.26
CA THR A 121 -6.51 -10.95 6.24
C THR A 121 -8.00 -10.63 6.35
N ALA A 122 -8.37 -9.34 6.31
CA ALA A 122 -9.77 -8.92 6.30
C ALA A 122 -10.51 -9.40 5.04
N GLU A 123 -9.90 -9.25 3.86
CA GLU A 123 -10.46 -9.74 2.60
C GLU A 123 -10.62 -11.26 2.60
N LYS A 124 -9.61 -12.00 3.06
CA LYS A 124 -9.68 -13.45 3.23
C LYS A 124 -10.86 -13.86 4.12
N GLN A 125 -11.06 -13.18 5.26
CA GLN A 125 -12.16 -13.49 6.17
C GLN A 125 -13.52 -13.23 5.52
N SER A 126 -13.65 -12.12 4.79
CA SER A 126 -14.88 -11.80 4.04
C SER A 126 -15.19 -12.83 2.96
N LEU A 127 -14.17 -13.33 2.25
CA LEU A 127 -14.32 -14.38 1.26
C LEU A 127 -14.75 -15.71 1.88
N ILE A 128 -14.20 -16.08 3.04
CA ILE A 128 -14.62 -17.28 3.79
C ILE A 128 -16.10 -17.19 4.16
N GLU A 129 -16.54 -16.08 4.78
CA GLU A 129 -17.94 -15.89 5.15
C GLU A 129 -18.89 -15.89 3.94
N SER A 130 -18.43 -15.40 2.80
CA SER A 130 -19.20 -15.41 1.55
C SER A 130 -19.32 -16.82 0.99
N LEU A 131 -18.24 -17.60 1.02
CA LEU A 131 -18.24 -19.01 0.60
C LEU A 131 -19.13 -19.88 1.50
N GLU A 132 -19.11 -19.63 2.81
CA GLU A 132 -19.99 -20.33 3.76
C GLU A 132 -21.46 -20.03 3.46
N ARG A 133 -21.82 -18.77 3.24
CA ARG A 133 -23.17 -18.36 2.82
C ARG A 133 -23.60 -19.03 1.52
N LEU A 134 -22.76 -19.01 0.49
CA LEU A 134 -23.03 -19.67 -0.80
C LEU A 134 -23.18 -21.20 -0.64
N THR A 135 -22.40 -21.81 0.24
CA THR A 135 -22.49 -23.25 0.51
C THR A 135 -23.82 -23.61 1.15
N VAL A 136 -24.28 -22.82 2.12
CA VAL A 136 -25.59 -23.00 2.74
C VAL A 136 -26.71 -22.82 1.71
N GLN A 137 -26.66 -21.74 0.91
CA GLN A 137 -27.64 -21.49 -0.15
C GLN A 137 -27.68 -22.63 -1.17
N LYS A 138 -26.52 -23.14 -1.60
CA LYS A 138 -26.43 -24.27 -2.53
C LYS A 138 -27.04 -25.53 -1.93
N ARG A 139 -26.81 -25.83 -0.65
CA ARG A 139 -27.43 -26.99 0.02
C ARG A 139 -28.94 -26.85 0.08
N GLN A 140 -29.46 -25.67 0.43
CA GLN A 140 -30.89 -25.38 0.46
C GLN A 140 -31.52 -25.54 -0.94
N ALA A 141 -30.87 -25.01 -1.98
CA ALA A 141 -31.33 -25.17 -3.35
C ALA A 141 -31.36 -26.64 -3.80
N LEU A 142 -30.35 -27.43 -3.43
CA LEU A 142 -30.31 -28.87 -3.74
C LEU A 142 -31.41 -29.65 -3.00
N GLN A 143 -31.65 -29.34 -1.72
CA GLN A 143 -32.74 -29.95 -0.96
C GLN A 143 -34.10 -29.63 -1.58
N HIS A 144 -34.32 -28.35 -1.92
CA HIS A 144 -35.53 -27.91 -2.61
C HIS A 144 -35.74 -28.63 -3.95
N GLN A 145 -34.67 -28.76 -4.75
CA GLN A 145 -34.73 -29.49 -6.00
C GLN A 145 -35.09 -30.97 -5.79
N GLN A 146 -34.54 -31.62 -4.77
CA GLN A 146 -34.86 -33.01 -4.43
C GLN A 146 -36.33 -33.16 -4.01
N GLU A 147 -36.85 -32.25 -3.19
CA GLU A 147 -38.26 -32.23 -2.78
C GLU A 147 -39.20 -32.05 -3.98
N LEU A 148 -38.84 -31.16 -4.93
CA LEU A 148 -39.60 -30.97 -6.15
C LEU A 148 -39.59 -32.22 -7.04
N GLU A 149 -38.42 -32.84 -7.21
CA GLU A 149 -38.29 -34.08 -7.99
C GLU A 149 -39.10 -35.24 -7.37
N GLU A 150 -39.14 -35.34 -6.04
CA GLU A 150 -39.96 -36.31 -5.31
C GLU A 150 -41.46 -36.05 -5.50
N GLN A 151 -41.91 -34.79 -5.35
CA GLN A 151 -43.31 -34.40 -5.60
C GLN A 151 -43.74 -34.73 -7.05
N LEU A 152 -42.88 -34.46 -8.03
CA LEU A 152 -43.15 -34.81 -9.43
C LEU A 152 -43.22 -36.32 -9.64
N ARG A 153 -42.33 -37.09 -9.00
CA ARG A 153 -42.32 -38.55 -9.08
C ARG A 153 -43.61 -39.14 -8.52
N ASP A 154 -44.08 -38.66 -7.36
CA ASP A 154 -45.32 -39.11 -6.73
C ASP A 154 -46.54 -38.81 -7.62
N LEU A 155 -46.59 -37.61 -8.21
CA LEU A 155 -47.65 -37.25 -9.15
C LEU A 155 -47.62 -38.08 -10.43
N MET A 156 -46.43 -38.41 -10.95
CA MET A 156 -46.29 -39.32 -12.09
C MET A 156 -46.72 -40.75 -11.74
N ALA A 157 -46.42 -41.23 -10.52
CA ALA A 157 -46.82 -42.56 -10.06
C ALA A 157 -48.36 -42.72 -9.96
N GLN A 158 -49.08 -41.64 -9.67
CA GLN A 158 -50.55 -41.62 -9.67
C GLN A 158 -51.17 -41.76 -11.08
N SER A 159 -50.41 -41.53 -12.15
CA SER A 159 -50.93 -41.52 -13.53
C SER A 159 -51.12 -42.91 -14.17
N GLY A 160 -50.63 -43.98 -13.57
CA GLY A 160 -50.70 -45.33 -14.13
C GLY A 160 -49.62 -45.62 -15.20
N LYS A 161 -49.93 -46.48 -16.18
CA LYS A 161 -48.94 -47.12 -17.10
C LYS A 161 -48.35 -46.20 -18.19
N SER A 162 -48.86 -44.99 -18.38
CA SER A 162 -48.55 -44.13 -19.53
C SER A 162 -47.34 -43.21 -19.34
N GLY A 163 -46.89 -43.02 -18.09
CA GLY A 163 -45.69 -42.25 -17.76
C GLY A 163 -45.85 -40.72 -17.84
N GLY A 164 -47.08 -40.20 -18.00
CA GLY A 164 -47.39 -38.78 -17.89
C GLY A 164 -47.76 -38.34 -16.47
N LEU A 165 -48.12 -37.07 -16.29
CA LEU A 165 -48.62 -36.52 -15.02
C LEU A 165 -50.08 -36.10 -15.18
N VAL A 166 -50.96 -36.53 -14.28
CA VAL A 166 -52.37 -36.10 -14.31
C VAL A 166 -52.49 -34.69 -13.74
N ALA A 167 -53.13 -33.81 -14.48
CA ALA A 167 -53.38 -32.44 -14.08
C ALA A 167 -54.78 -31.98 -14.50
N TYR A 168 -55.19 -30.84 -13.93
CA TYR A 168 -56.54 -30.32 -14.03
C TYR A 168 -56.52 -28.89 -14.57
N HIS A 169 -57.41 -28.59 -15.50
CA HIS A 169 -57.63 -27.27 -16.06
C HIS A 169 -59.12 -26.91 -15.94
N GLN A 170 -59.43 -25.83 -15.22
CA GLN A 170 -60.81 -25.37 -15.13
C GLN A 170 -61.11 -24.33 -16.21
N THR A 171 -62.21 -24.51 -16.93
CA THR A 171 -62.62 -23.71 -18.08
C THR A 171 -64.15 -23.67 -18.24
N ASP A 172 -64.67 -22.93 -19.22
CA ASP A 172 -66.10 -22.90 -19.51
C ASP A 172 -66.53 -24.09 -20.39
N GLN A 173 -67.83 -24.36 -20.45
CA GLN A 173 -68.39 -25.49 -21.19
C GLN A 173 -68.00 -25.48 -22.68
N TRP A 174 -68.01 -24.30 -23.29
CA TRP A 174 -67.70 -24.15 -24.71
C TRP A 174 -66.23 -24.47 -25.00
N SER A 175 -65.33 -24.01 -24.15
CA SER A 175 -63.90 -24.27 -24.23
C SER A 175 -63.57 -25.73 -23.92
N ALA A 176 -64.26 -26.36 -22.96
CA ALA A 176 -64.14 -27.80 -22.71
C ALA A 176 -64.54 -28.63 -23.95
N ASN A 177 -65.69 -28.31 -24.57
CA ASN A 177 -66.13 -28.94 -25.82
C ASN A 177 -65.13 -28.73 -26.98
N ASN A 178 -64.54 -27.53 -27.08
CA ASN A 178 -63.50 -27.25 -28.08
C ASN A 178 -62.23 -28.06 -27.84
N ILE A 179 -61.78 -28.18 -26.59
CA ILE A 179 -60.65 -29.02 -26.20
C ILE A 179 -60.94 -30.48 -26.55
N SER A 180 -62.15 -30.96 -26.28
CA SER A 180 -62.59 -32.32 -26.57
C SER A 180 -62.67 -32.63 -28.07
N SER A 181 -62.95 -31.64 -28.92
CA SER A 181 -63.13 -31.83 -30.37
C SER A 181 -61.88 -31.54 -31.20
N ILE A 182 -61.10 -30.53 -30.83
CA ILE A 182 -59.97 -30.02 -31.63
C ILE A 182 -58.62 -30.34 -30.95
N GLY A 183 -58.64 -30.72 -29.67
CA GLY A 183 -57.44 -30.88 -28.86
C GLY A 183 -56.96 -29.57 -28.24
N ILE A 184 -55.80 -29.63 -27.59
CA ILE A 184 -55.22 -28.53 -26.84
C ILE A 184 -54.07 -27.94 -27.65
N ASP A 185 -54.20 -26.67 -28.01
CA ASP A 185 -53.14 -25.90 -28.67
C ASP A 185 -52.71 -24.73 -27.78
N PRO A 186 -51.58 -24.86 -27.06
CA PRO A 186 -51.04 -23.83 -26.20
C PRO A 186 -50.77 -22.48 -26.90
N ALA A 187 -50.54 -22.47 -28.22
CA ALA A 187 -50.33 -21.23 -28.98
C ALA A 187 -51.62 -20.41 -29.13
N ARG A 188 -52.78 -21.09 -29.10
CA ARG A 188 -54.11 -20.47 -29.18
C ARG A 188 -54.64 -20.04 -27.81
N CYS A 189 -54.01 -20.50 -26.72
CA CYS A 189 -54.32 -20.04 -25.38
C CYS A 189 -54.04 -18.53 -25.24
N ARG A 190 -54.83 -17.86 -24.40
CA ARG A 190 -54.60 -16.46 -24.07
C ARG A 190 -53.24 -16.33 -23.35
N PRO A 191 -52.45 -15.29 -23.66
CA PRO A 191 -51.23 -15.03 -22.91
C PRO A 191 -51.59 -14.82 -21.44
N LEU A 192 -50.79 -15.40 -20.56
CA LEU A 192 -51.00 -15.34 -19.12
C LEU A 192 -50.26 -14.15 -18.55
N ASP A 193 -50.99 -13.14 -18.06
CA ASP A 193 -50.40 -12.06 -17.28
C ASP A 193 -50.61 -12.33 -15.79
N ILE A 194 -49.77 -13.20 -15.22
CA ILE A 194 -49.83 -13.52 -13.80
C ILE A 194 -49.17 -12.38 -13.00
N GLN A 195 -49.97 -11.62 -12.24
CA GLN A 195 -49.45 -10.57 -11.35
C GLN A 195 -48.37 -11.13 -10.42
N GLY A 196 -47.19 -10.50 -10.42
CA GLY A 196 -46.04 -10.91 -9.62
C GLY A 196 -45.05 -11.88 -10.29
N LEU A 197 -45.31 -12.32 -11.53
CA LEU A 197 -44.42 -13.18 -12.31
C LEU A 197 -44.04 -12.52 -13.65
N PRO A 198 -43.02 -11.65 -13.69
CA PRO A 198 -42.56 -11.05 -14.94
C PRO A 198 -42.06 -12.09 -15.95
N GLU A 199 -41.58 -13.24 -15.47
CA GLU A 199 -41.13 -14.37 -16.29
C GLU A 199 -42.26 -15.02 -17.10
N CYS A 200 -43.52 -14.85 -16.68
CA CYS A 200 -44.69 -15.38 -17.40
C CYS A 200 -45.38 -14.33 -18.28
N ALA A 201 -44.98 -13.05 -18.21
CA ALA A 201 -45.66 -11.96 -18.91
C ALA A 201 -45.64 -12.18 -20.42
N GLY A 202 -46.82 -12.19 -21.05
CA GLY A 202 -46.96 -12.47 -22.48
C GLY A 202 -46.72 -13.93 -22.90
N LEU A 203 -46.44 -14.85 -21.96
CA LEU A 203 -46.26 -16.27 -22.27
C LEU A 203 -47.60 -16.90 -22.66
N ARG A 204 -47.62 -17.57 -23.82
CA ARG A 204 -48.73 -18.42 -24.26
C ARG A 204 -48.44 -19.86 -23.88
N GLY A 205 -49.38 -20.48 -23.18
CA GLY A 205 -49.24 -21.84 -22.69
C GLY A 205 -50.57 -22.40 -22.22
N PHE A 206 -50.65 -23.72 -22.14
CA PHE A 206 -51.79 -24.40 -21.51
C PHE A 206 -51.49 -24.61 -20.02
N TYR A 207 -52.32 -23.98 -19.20
CA TYR A 207 -52.16 -23.90 -17.76
C TYR A 207 -52.96 -24.99 -17.06
N THR A 208 -52.31 -25.74 -16.17
CA THR A 208 -52.95 -26.82 -15.41
C THR A 208 -52.44 -26.84 -13.99
N ALA A 209 -53.14 -27.53 -13.10
CA ALA A 209 -52.75 -27.71 -11.71
C ALA A 209 -52.76 -29.18 -11.30
N SER A 210 -51.95 -29.52 -10.30
CA SER A 210 -51.83 -30.89 -9.79
C SER A 210 -53.09 -31.41 -9.11
N THR A 211 -53.98 -30.52 -8.64
CA THR A 211 -55.26 -30.89 -8.02
C THR A 211 -56.42 -30.05 -8.52
N GLU A 212 -57.65 -30.56 -8.38
CA GLU A 212 -58.89 -29.87 -8.76
C GLU A 212 -59.09 -28.58 -7.96
N GLU A 213 -58.72 -28.57 -6.67
CA GLU A 213 -58.89 -27.43 -5.78
C GLU A 213 -58.03 -26.24 -6.23
N ILE A 214 -56.79 -26.50 -6.66
CA ILE A 214 -55.89 -25.47 -7.16
C ILE A 214 -56.40 -24.92 -8.50
N ALA A 215 -56.82 -25.82 -9.41
CA ALA A 215 -57.41 -25.44 -10.68
C ALA A 215 -58.66 -24.56 -10.47
N SER A 216 -59.51 -24.92 -9.51
CA SER A 216 -60.74 -24.19 -9.22
C SER A 216 -60.53 -22.85 -8.51
N GLY A 217 -59.49 -22.72 -7.68
CA GLY A 217 -59.23 -21.49 -6.94
C GLY A 217 -58.85 -20.29 -7.82
N LYS A 218 -58.47 -20.54 -9.09
CA LYS A 218 -57.95 -19.51 -10.01
C LYS A 218 -58.87 -19.17 -11.16
N ALA A 219 -59.64 -20.15 -11.62
CA ALA A 219 -60.64 -19.92 -12.64
C ALA A 219 -61.82 -19.19 -11.97
N MET A 220 -62.16 -17.99 -12.45
CA MET A 220 -63.22 -17.15 -11.89
C MET A 220 -64.62 -17.76 -12.11
N ARG A 221 -64.92 -18.87 -11.40
CA ARG A 221 -66.19 -19.63 -11.47
C ARG A 221 -66.49 -20.26 -12.84
N TYR A 222 -65.46 -20.77 -13.51
CA TYR A 222 -65.67 -21.54 -14.73
C TYR A 222 -66.14 -22.96 -14.36
N GLY A 223 -67.36 -23.34 -14.72
CA GLY A 223 -68.04 -24.52 -14.17
C GLY A 223 -67.63 -25.88 -14.74
N TRP A 224 -66.57 -25.96 -15.55
CA TRP A 224 -66.11 -27.21 -16.18
C TRP A 224 -64.64 -27.48 -15.87
N MET A 225 -64.33 -28.73 -15.56
CA MET A 225 -62.98 -29.21 -15.30
C MET A 225 -62.56 -30.14 -16.43
N VAL A 226 -61.37 -29.92 -16.96
CA VAL A 226 -60.71 -30.79 -17.93
C VAL A 226 -59.55 -31.48 -17.23
N LYS A 227 -59.64 -32.81 -17.13
CA LYS A 227 -58.57 -33.68 -16.67
C LYS A 227 -57.69 -34.05 -17.85
N VAL A 228 -56.39 -33.82 -17.71
CA VAL A 228 -55.41 -34.07 -18.76
C VAL A 228 -54.24 -34.88 -18.21
N GLU A 229 -53.57 -35.57 -19.11
CA GLU A 229 -52.25 -36.14 -18.90
C GLU A 229 -51.20 -35.24 -19.55
N LEU A 230 -50.14 -34.93 -18.81
CA LEU A 230 -49.05 -34.05 -19.21
C LEU A 230 -47.75 -34.81 -19.42
N LYS A 231 -47.06 -34.51 -20.52
CA LYS A 231 -45.68 -34.91 -20.78
C LYS A 231 -44.77 -33.70 -20.60
N LEU A 232 -44.27 -33.53 -19.39
CA LEU A 232 -43.60 -32.29 -18.99
C LEU A 232 -42.24 -32.08 -19.67
N GLY A 233 -41.53 -33.14 -20.06
CA GLY A 233 -40.20 -33.04 -20.68
C GLY A 233 -39.17 -32.39 -19.75
N ARG A 234 -38.32 -31.49 -20.27
CA ARG A 234 -37.39 -30.70 -19.44
C ARG A 234 -38.17 -29.58 -18.75
N VAL A 235 -38.14 -29.56 -17.43
CA VAL A 235 -38.91 -28.60 -16.64
C VAL A 235 -38.03 -27.48 -16.09
N LYS A 236 -38.58 -26.27 -16.00
CA LYS A 236 -37.99 -25.16 -15.26
C LYS A 236 -38.95 -24.70 -14.18
N GLU A 237 -38.51 -24.70 -12.93
CA GLU A 237 -39.24 -24.07 -11.85
C GLU A 237 -39.15 -22.54 -11.97
N ILE A 238 -40.27 -21.87 -11.79
CA ILE A 238 -40.39 -20.41 -11.76
C ILE A 238 -40.93 -19.99 -10.38
N PHE A 239 -40.46 -18.85 -9.87
CA PHE A 239 -40.72 -18.45 -8.49
C PHE A 239 -41.61 -17.20 -8.42
N THR A 240 -42.72 -17.30 -7.66
CA THR A 240 -43.68 -16.19 -7.45
C THR A 240 -43.16 -15.07 -6.55
N ARG A 241 -42.03 -15.27 -5.88
CA ARG A 241 -41.40 -14.28 -5.03
C ARG A 241 -40.04 -13.97 -5.61
N LYS A 242 -39.79 -12.68 -5.92
CA LYS A 242 -38.41 -12.17 -5.93
C LYS A 242 -37.78 -12.63 -4.61
N PRO A 243 -36.69 -13.39 -4.62
CA PRO A 243 -35.99 -13.70 -3.39
C PRO A 243 -35.59 -12.36 -2.79
N ARG A 244 -36.14 -12.01 -1.62
CA ARG A 244 -35.76 -10.79 -0.89
C ARG A 244 -34.29 -10.81 -0.47
N ASP A 245 -33.63 -11.95 -0.66
CA ASP A 245 -32.29 -12.27 -0.20
C ASP A 245 -31.28 -12.52 -1.34
N LEU A 246 -31.62 -12.27 -2.61
CA LEU A 246 -30.57 -12.20 -3.64
C LEU A 246 -29.74 -10.93 -3.43
N PRO A 247 -28.40 -11.02 -3.31
CA PRO A 247 -27.55 -9.86 -3.17
C PRO A 247 -27.78 -8.90 -4.35
N LYS A 248 -27.97 -7.61 -4.04
CA LYS A 248 -28.18 -6.49 -4.98
C LYS A 248 -27.10 -6.33 -6.08
N SER A 249 -26.08 -7.19 -6.09
CA SER A 249 -24.92 -7.16 -6.99
C SER A 249 -25.17 -7.89 -8.32
N GLU A 250 -26.19 -8.72 -8.42
CA GLU A 250 -26.67 -9.18 -9.71
C GLU A 250 -27.93 -8.39 -10.00
N SER A 251 -27.71 -7.22 -10.62
CA SER A 251 -28.69 -6.73 -11.59
C SER A 251 -29.02 -7.92 -12.48
N LEU A 252 -30.13 -8.60 -12.16
CA LEU A 252 -30.71 -9.67 -12.95
C LEU A 252 -30.66 -9.16 -14.37
N SER A 253 -29.70 -9.69 -15.13
CA SER A 253 -29.54 -9.34 -16.52
C SER A 253 -30.90 -9.54 -17.14
N SER A 254 -31.23 -8.65 -18.07
CA SER A 254 -32.43 -8.62 -18.90
C SER A 254 -32.72 -9.92 -19.69
N GLU A 255 -32.09 -11.04 -19.35
CA GLU A 255 -32.28 -12.39 -19.89
C GLU A 255 -33.36 -13.21 -19.16
N TYR A 256 -33.89 -12.75 -18.01
CA TYR A 256 -34.95 -13.45 -17.27
C TYR A 256 -36.38 -13.12 -17.74
N THR A 257 -36.53 -12.50 -18.90
CA THR A 257 -37.85 -12.47 -19.54
C THR A 257 -37.92 -13.79 -20.32
N PHE A 258 -38.82 -14.70 -19.95
CA PHE A 258 -39.14 -15.88 -20.77
C PHE A 258 -39.96 -15.40 -21.99
N THR A 259 -39.42 -14.44 -22.73
CA THR A 259 -39.92 -14.00 -24.00
C THR A 259 -39.55 -15.08 -25.00
N SER A 260 -40.50 -16.00 -25.18
CA SER A 260 -40.51 -17.03 -26.21
C SER A 260 -39.82 -18.36 -25.85
N PRO A 261 -40.46 -19.51 -26.15
CA PRO A 261 -39.86 -20.86 -26.11
C PRO A 261 -38.62 -21.05 -27.02
N SER A 262 -38.14 -20.00 -27.69
CA SER A 262 -37.20 -20.06 -28.82
C SER A 262 -35.74 -20.40 -28.48
N ARG A 263 -35.40 -20.73 -27.23
CA ARG A 263 -34.09 -21.34 -26.92
C ARG A 263 -34.12 -22.84 -26.66
N GLY A 264 -35.29 -23.49 -26.71
CA GLY A 264 -35.40 -24.95 -26.71
C GLY A 264 -34.73 -25.67 -25.51
N GLN A 265 -34.50 -24.96 -24.39
CA GLN A 265 -33.85 -25.53 -23.21
C GLN A 265 -34.85 -26.28 -22.30
N PHE A 266 -36.09 -25.81 -22.23
CA PHE A 266 -37.14 -26.35 -21.37
C PHE A 266 -38.42 -26.55 -22.19
N ASP A 267 -39.17 -27.60 -21.87
CA ASP A 267 -40.40 -27.98 -22.53
C ASP A 267 -41.64 -27.58 -21.70
N SER A 268 -41.52 -27.49 -20.36
CA SER A 268 -42.59 -27.01 -19.46
C SER A 268 -42.08 -26.14 -18.31
N LEU A 269 -42.96 -25.33 -17.72
CA LEU A 269 -42.68 -24.56 -16.50
C LEU A 269 -43.49 -25.11 -15.33
N ILE A 270 -42.88 -25.10 -14.14
CA ILE A 270 -43.53 -25.49 -12.89
C ILE A 270 -43.56 -24.29 -11.95
N LEU A 271 -44.72 -24.07 -11.35
CA LEU A 271 -44.90 -23.08 -10.30
C LEU A 271 -45.31 -23.81 -9.02
N GLN A 272 -44.46 -23.75 -7.99
CA GLN A 272 -44.80 -24.34 -6.70
C GLN A 272 -45.70 -23.39 -5.89
N ARG A 273 -46.81 -23.92 -5.37
CA ARG A 273 -47.73 -23.25 -4.45
C ARG A 273 -47.77 -24.03 -3.14
N ARG A 274 -48.26 -23.37 -2.08
CA ARG A 274 -48.44 -24.00 -0.76
C ARG A 274 -49.29 -25.28 -0.78
N ASN A 275 -50.20 -25.39 -1.75
CA ASN A 275 -51.21 -26.44 -1.80
C ASN A 275 -50.97 -27.44 -2.95
N GLY A 276 -49.89 -27.29 -3.73
CA GLY A 276 -49.53 -28.18 -4.83
C GLY A 276 -48.78 -27.48 -5.96
N LEU A 277 -48.70 -28.16 -7.12
CA LEU A 277 -47.93 -27.71 -8.28
C LEU A 277 -48.85 -27.20 -9.38
N GLU A 278 -48.35 -26.23 -10.14
CA GLU A 278 -49.00 -25.71 -11.33
C GLU A 278 -48.05 -25.85 -12.51
N PHE A 279 -48.59 -26.20 -13.67
CA PHE A 279 -47.82 -26.53 -14.85
C PHE A 279 -48.24 -25.66 -16.01
N ILE A 280 -47.25 -25.16 -16.75
CA ILE A 280 -47.46 -24.46 -18.01
C ILE A 280 -46.75 -25.25 -19.09
N THR A 281 -47.54 -25.82 -20.00
CA THR A 281 -47.04 -26.52 -21.18
C THR A 281 -47.12 -25.59 -22.39
N THR A 282 -46.13 -25.69 -23.29
CA THR A 282 -46.00 -24.75 -24.42
C THR A 282 -46.17 -25.44 -25.77
N ARG A 283 -46.20 -26.78 -25.81
CA ARG A 283 -46.40 -27.54 -27.05
C ARG A 283 -47.67 -28.39 -27.02
N PRO A 284 -48.38 -28.52 -28.15
CA PRO A 284 -49.62 -29.31 -28.22
C PRO A 284 -49.44 -30.79 -27.90
N ASP A 285 -48.30 -31.38 -28.26
CA ASP A 285 -47.99 -32.81 -28.07
C ASP A 285 -47.75 -33.21 -26.60
N GLN A 286 -47.64 -32.22 -25.71
CA GLN A 286 -47.43 -32.43 -24.28
C GLN A 286 -48.71 -32.67 -23.51
N VAL A 287 -49.89 -32.46 -24.09
CA VAL A 287 -51.15 -32.51 -23.35
C VAL A 287 -52.11 -33.48 -24.03
N ILE A 288 -52.50 -34.51 -23.30
CA ILE A 288 -53.48 -35.50 -23.73
C ILE A 288 -54.72 -35.32 -22.86
N ARG A 289 -55.86 -34.99 -23.47
CA ARG A 289 -57.13 -34.88 -22.75
C ARG A 289 -57.60 -36.27 -22.33
N LEU A 290 -57.95 -36.42 -21.06
CA LEU A 290 -58.47 -37.67 -20.49
C LEU A 290 -59.99 -37.61 -20.31
N GLU A 291 -60.50 -36.59 -19.63
CA GLU A 291 -61.90 -36.45 -19.23
C GLU A 291 -62.25 -34.97 -19.10
N ASP A 292 -63.51 -34.60 -19.32
CA ASP A 292 -64.07 -33.30 -18.94
C ASP A 292 -65.42 -33.49 -18.23
N TYR A 293 -65.69 -32.69 -17.21
CA TYR A 293 -66.89 -32.82 -16.37
C TYR A 293 -67.28 -31.47 -15.78
N GLN A 294 -68.56 -31.36 -15.39
CA GLN A 294 -69.04 -30.22 -14.63
C GLN A 294 -68.46 -30.23 -13.21
N TYR A 295 -67.98 -29.08 -12.74
CA TYR A 295 -67.36 -28.91 -11.42
C TYR A 295 -68.10 -27.85 -10.57
N PRO A 296 -68.36 -28.11 -9.28
CA PRO A 296 -68.08 -29.36 -8.56
C PRO A 296 -68.93 -30.52 -9.10
N ARG A 297 -68.43 -31.75 -8.99
CA ARG A 297 -69.18 -32.94 -9.44
C ARG A 297 -70.52 -32.99 -8.70
N PRO A 298 -71.67 -33.08 -9.39
CA PRO A 298 -72.94 -33.33 -8.71
C PRO A 298 -72.85 -34.69 -8.00
N HIS A 299 -73.18 -34.70 -6.72
CA HIS A 299 -73.22 -35.90 -5.87
C HIS A 299 -74.24 -36.92 -6.35
#